data_AF-A0A923UQ41-F1
#
_entry.id   AF-A0A923UQ41-F1
#
_cell.length_a   1.000
_cell.length_b   1.000
_cell.length_c   1.000
_cell.angle_alpha   90.00
_cell.angle_beta   90.00
_cell.angle_gamma   90.00
#
_symmetry.space_group_name_H-M   'P 1'
#
loop_
_entity.id
_entity.type
_entity.pdbx_description
1 polymer ?
#
loop_
_entity_poly.entity_id
_entity_poly.type
_entity_poly.pdbx_seq_one_letter_code
_entity_poly.pdbx_strand_id
1 'polypeptide(L)'
;MKTNHLITTTLILFVTIIACKKTSTSTTYDCAKIIPTYTTDIKPIMDLNCATSSCHSASAKTNGKDYSSYASTKALATDKAYLGSMQHLSGYDAMPKNASKLSDANLQKIYCWIQNGMPQ
;
A
#
# COMPACT_ATOMS: atom_id res chain seq x y z
N MET A 1 -50.40 52.33 -20.30
CA MET A 1 -50.39 51.80 -18.92
C MET A 1 -49.34 50.69 -18.90
N LYS A 2 -48.14 50.89 -18.33
CA LYS A 2 -47.71 50.53 -16.95
C LYS A 2 -48.08 49.07 -16.63
N THR A 3 -47.18 48.11 -16.40
CA THR A 3 -46.00 48.00 -15.49
C THR A 3 -45.08 46.86 -15.99
N ASN A 4 -43.73 46.84 -15.99
CA ASN A 4 -42.63 46.98 -15.02
C ASN A 4 -42.52 45.96 -13.85
N HIS A 5 -41.42 45.19 -13.90
CA HIS A 5 -40.66 44.43 -12.88
C HIS A 5 -41.27 43.18 -12.20
N LEU A 6 -40.55 42.04 -12.26
CA LEU A 6 -39.83 41.53 -11.10
C LEU A 6 -38.71 40.52 -11.48
N ILE A 7 -37.51 40.83 -11.02
CA ILE A 7 -36.29 40.03 -11.08
C ILE A 7 -36.45 38.82 -10.14
N THR A 8 -36.14 37.61 -10.60
CA THR A 8 -35.71 36.53 -9.69
C THR A 8 -34.38 35.99 -10.18
N THR A 9 -33.36 36.32 -9.40
CA THR A 9 -31.98 35.89 -9.49
C THR A 9 -31.88 34.39 -9.29
N THR A 10 -31.22 33.68 -10.22
CA THR A 10 -30.65 32.37 -9.90
C THR A 10 -29.20 32.38 -10.34
N LEU A 11 -28.35 32.85 -9.43
CA LEU A 11 -26.90 32.73 -9.50
C LEU A 11 -26.57 31.23 -9.36
N ILE A 12 -26.49 30.52 -10.48
CA ILE A 12 -25.95 29.16 -10.51
C ILE A 12 -24.42 29.31 -10.45
N LEU A 13 -23.92 29.46 -9.24
CA LEU A 13 -22.50 29.23 -8.94
C LEU A 13 -22.25 27.73 -9.09
N PHE A 14 -21.86 27.30 -10.29
CA PHE A 14 -21.23 25.99 -10.49
C PHE A 14 -19.89 26.01 -9.77
N VAL A 15 -19.93 25.81 -8.44
CA VAL A 15 -18.77 25.35 -7.68
C VAL A 15 -18.51 23.94 -8.19
N THR A 16 -17.63 23.83 -9.17
CA THR A 16 -17.03 22.55 -9.53
C THR A 16 -16.18 22.13 -8.35
N ILE A 17 -16.80 21.40 -7.43
CA ILE A 17 -16.11 20.60 -6.43
C ILE A 17 -15.21 19.63 -7.20
N ILE A 18 -13.95 20.02 -7.39
CA ILE A 18 -12.88 19.09 -7.73
C ILE A 18 -12.72 18.20 -6.50
N ALA A 19 -13.56 17.18 -6.43
CA ALA A 19 -13.38 16.08 -5.51
C ALA A 19 -12.12 15.36 -5.97
N CYS A 20 -10.98 15.70 -5.37
CA CYS A 20 -9.82 14.82 -5.37
C CYS A 20 -10.25 13.53 -4.67
N LYS A 21 -10.81 12.56 -5.43
CA LYS A 21 -10.90 11.20 -4.96
C LYS A 21 -9.47 10.77 -4.71
N LYS A 22 -9.06 10.74 -3.44
CA LYS A 22 -7.83 10.10 -2.98
C LYS A 22 -8.06 8.59 -3.17
N THR A 23 -8.07 8.18 -4.42
CA THR A 23 -8.24 6.77 -4.80
C THR A 23 -6.90 6.16 -4.49
N SER A 24 -6.80 5.44 -3.37
CA SER A 24 -5.61 4.65 -3.05
C SER A 24 -5.54 3.50 -4.04
N THR A 25 -5.03 3.79 -5.24
CA THR A 25 -4.84 2.84 -6.32
C THR A 25 -3.63 1.97 -6.01
N SER A 26 -3.75 0.67 -6.30
CA SER A 26 -2.61 -0.25 -6.23
C SER A 26 -1.49 0.31 -7.10
N THR A 27 -0.33 0.54 -6.49
CA THR A 27 0.88 0.93 -7.23
C THR A 27 1.49 -0.33 -7.82
N THR A 28 1.59 -0.36 -9.15
CA THR A 28 2.30 -1.38 -9.90
C THR A 28 3.70 -0.88 -10.23
N TYR A 29 4.69 -1.78 -10.25
CA TYR A 29 6.08 -1.42 -10.53
C TYR A 29 6.61 -2.19 -11.75
N ASP A 30 7.54 -1.58 -12.49
CA ASP A 30 8.27 -2.26 -13.57
C ASP A 30 9.32 -3.22 -12.97
N CYS A 31 9.24 -4.48 -13.37
CA CYS A 31 10.11 -5.56 -12.89
C CYS A 31 11.02 -6.12 -13.97
N ALA A 32 10.97 -5.58 -15.21
CA ALA A 32 11.75 -6.11 -16.33
C ALA A 32 13.27 -6.03 -16.12
N LYS A 33 13.73 -5.13 -15.23
CA LYS A 33 15.15 -4.84 -15.01
C LYS A 33 15.70 -5.32 -13.67
N ILE A 34 14.85 -5.86 -12.78
CA ILE A 34 15.28 -6.29 -11.46
C ILE A 34 14.70 -7.66 -11.11
N ILE A 35 15.52 -8.49 -10.46
CA ILE A 35 15.11 -9.80 -9.94
C ILE A 35 15.57 -9.86 -8.48
N PRO A 36 14.84 -9.22 -7.55
CA PRO A 36 15.21 -9.24 -6.14
C PRO A 36 15.15 -10.66 -5.60
N THR A 37 16.07 -11.03 -4.71
CA THR A 37 16.05 -12.31 -3.99
C THR A 37 15.64 -12.12 -2.55
N TYR A 38 15.07 -13.15 -1.92
CA TYR A 38 14.68 -13.03 -0.52
C TYR A 38 15.88 -12.69 0.36
N THR A 39 16.96 -13.44 0.22
CA THR A 39 18.12 -13.38 1.10
C THR A 39 18.82 -12.01 1.03
N THR A 40 18.97 -11.47 -0.18
CA THR A 40 19.72 -10.21 -0.39
C THR A 40 18.84 -8.97 -0.24
N ASP A 41 17.61 -9.01 -0.75
CA ASP A 41 16.80 -7.79 -0.90
C ASP A 41 15.61 -7.73 0.04
N ILE A 42 14.89 -8.84 0.25
CA ILE A 42 13.61 -8.82 0.97
C ILE A 42 13.80 -9.01 2.46
N LYS A 43 14.67 -9.93 2.87
CA LYS A 43 14.92 -10.21 4.29
C LYS A 43 15.34 -8.96 5.06
N PRO A 44 16.27 -8.10 4.58
CA PRO A 44 16.60 -6.87 5.29
C PRO A 44 15.40 -5.92 5.43
N ILE A 45 14.52 -5.85 4.43
CA ILE A 45 13.31 -5.02 4.50
C ILE A 45 12.32 -5.60 5.52
N MET A 46 12.11 -6.92 5.51
CA MET A 46 11.23 -7.60 6.45
C MET A 46 11.74 -7.48 7.89
N ASP A 47 13.02 -7.74 8.13
CA ASP A 47 13.63 -7.65 9.47
C ASP A 47 13.51 -6.24 10.05
N LEU A 48 13.72 -5.21 9.21
CA LEU A 48 13.70 -3.82 9.65
C LEU A 48 12.28 -3.29 9.90
N ASN A 49 11.31 -3.69 9.08
CA ASN A 49 9.99 -3.02 9.04
C ASN A 49 8.81 -3.89 9.48
N CYS A 50 8.98 -5.22 9.54
CA CYS A 50 7.87 -6.16 9.68
C CYS A 50 8.13 -7.19 10.79
N ALA A 51 9.21 -7.96 10.68
CA ALA A 51 9.60 -9.03 11.59
C ALA A 51 10.26 -8.50 12.88
N THR A 52 9.78 -7.36 13.37
CA THR A 52 10.21 -6.81 14.66
C THR A 52 9.72 -7.71 15.79
N SER A 53 10.50 -7.78 16.87
CA SER A 53 10.26 -8.69 17.99
C SER A 53 8.89 -8.54 18.65
N SER A 54 8.24 -7.38 18.50
CA SER A 54 6.94 -7.04 19.08
C SER A 54 5.74 -7.28 18.15
N CYS A 55 5.95 -7.46 16.84
CA CYS A 55 4.86 -7.51 15.86
C CYS A 55 4.85 -8.82 15.07
N HIS A 56 5.57 -8.91 13.95
CA HIS A 56 5.45 -10.04 13.03
C HIS A 56 6.70 -10.92 12.98
N SER A 57 7.35 -11.10 14.14
CA SER A 57 8.43 -12.07 14.32
C SER A 57 7.91 -13.49 14.54
N ALA A 58 8.81 -14.48 14.52
CA ALA A 58 8.50 -15.86 14.88
C ALA A 58 7.95 -16.05 16.30
N SER A 59 8.23 -15.13 17.22
CA SER A 59 7.73 -15.20 18.61
C SER A 59 6.40 -14.47 18.79
N ALA A 60 6.27 -13.25 18.27
CA ALA A 60 5.08 -12.42 18.49
C ALA A 60 3.90 -12.84 17.60
N LYS A 61 4.17 -13.13 16.32
CA LYS A 61 3.17 -13.54 15.31
C LYS A 61 1.87 -12.74 15.38
N THR A 62 1.92 -11.42 15.58
CA THR A 62 0.73 -10.56 15.71
C THR A 62 -0.21 -10.80 14.54
N ASN A 63 -1.49 -11.03 14.85
CA ASN A 63 -2.53 -11.42 13.89
C ASN A 63 -2.18 -12.66 13.04
N GLY A 64 -1.42 -13.59 13.61
CA GLY A 64 -1.02 -14.87 13.00
C GLY A 64 0.05 -14.76 11.92
N LYS A 65 0.73 -13.61 11.78
CA LYS A 65 1.66 -13.34 10.66
C LYS A 65 3.11 -13.30 11.14
N ASP A 66 3.98 -14.03 10.43
CA ASP A 66 5.42 -14.13 10.69
C ASP A 66 6.22 -13.86 9.39
N TYR A 67 7.04 -12.81 9.40
CA TYR A 67 7.90 -12.43 8.28
C TYR A 67 9.40 -12.65 8.55
N SER A 68 9.74 -13.43 9.58
CA SER A 68 11.13 -13.63 10.01
C SER A 68 11.93 -14.64 9.17
N SER A 69 11.25 -15.41 8.31
CA SER A 69 11.87 -16.44 7.46
C SER A 69 11.37 -16.39 6.02
N TYR A 70 12.13 -17.00 5.10
CA TYR A 70 11.71 -17.12 3.69
C TYR A 70 10.37 -17.85 3.58
N ALA A 71 10.26 -19.02 4.21
CA ALA A 71 9.08 -19.88 4.10
C ALA A 71 7.82 -19.16 4.61
N SER A 72 7.91 -18.51 5.77
CA SER A 72 6.78 -17.79 6.36
C SER A 72 6.41 -16.53 5.57
N THR A 73 7.40 -15.78 5.09
CA THR A 73 7.18 -14.59 4.26
C THR A 73 6.55 -14.97 2.92
N LYS A 74 7.08 -15.99 2.24
CA LYS A 74 6.57 -16.48 0.96
C LYS A 74 5.11 -16.94 1.08
N ALA A 75 4.77 -17.67 2.14
CA ALA A 75 3.41 -18.15 2.37
C ALA A 75 2.41 -16.99 2.53
N LEU A 76 2.84 -15.87 3.12
CA LEU A 76 1.99 -14.69 3.34
C LEU A 76 1.99 -13.74 2.14
N ALA A 77 3.04 -13.72 1.33
CA ALA A 77 3.18 -12.80 0.21
C ALA A 77 2.17 -13.03 -0.93
N THR A 78 1.49 -14.17 -0.94
CA THR A 78 0.38 -14.46 -1.85
C THR A 78 -0.95 -13.81 -1.42
N ASP A 79 -1.06 -13.35 -0.18
CA ASP A 79 -2.24 -12.64 0.32
C ASP A 79 -2.26 -11.19 -0.23
N LYS A 80 -3.43 -10.75 -0.73
CA LYS A 80 -3.63 -9.37 -1.18
C LYS A 80 -3.35 -8.35 -0.08
N ALA A 81 -3.59 -8.72 1.18
CA ALA A 81 -3.30 -7.88 2.33
C ALA A 81 -1.80 -7.60 2.49
N TYR A 82 -0.90 -8.46 2.02
CA TYR A 82 0.55 -8.24 2.14
C TYR A 82 0.97 -6.94 1.45
N LEU A 83 0.75 -6.83 0.14
CA LEU A 83 1.03 -5.59 -0.60
C LEU A 83 0.03 -4.48 -0.26
N GLY A 84 -1.26 -4.80 -0.06
CA GLY A 84 -2.29 -3.80 0.24
C GLY A 84 -1.99 -3.00 1.50
N SER A 85 -1.56 -3.68 2.58
CA SER A 85 -1.14 -3.05 3.83
C SER A 85 0.12 -2.22 3.67
N MET A 86 1.15 -2.73 2.98
CA MET A 86 2.42 -2.01 2.77
C MET A 86 2.29 -0.80 1.84
N GLN A 87 1.33 -0.84 0.90
CA GLN A 87 1.01 0.28 0.01
C GLN A 87 0.04 1.28 0.63
N HIS A 88 -0.50 1.00 1.82
CA HIS A 88 -1.54 1.79 2.50
C HIS A 88 -2.79 1.95 1.61
N LEU A 89 -3.22 0.87 0.95
CA LEU A 89 -4.43 0.87 0.13
C LEU A 89 -5.68 0.90 1.00
N SER A 90 -6.75 1.53 0.48
CA SER A 90 -8.05 1.55 1.15
C SER A 90 -8.58 0.13 1.35
N GLY A 91 -9.14 -0.16 2.53
CA GLY A 91 -9.65 -1.48 2.88
C GLY A 91 -8.62 -2.44 3.50
N TYR A 92 -7.36 -2.01 3.68
CA TYR A 92 -6.33 -2.76 4.39
C TYR A 92 -5.81 -1.98 5.59
N ASP A 93 -5.35 -2.69 6.64
CA ASP A 93 -4.63 -2.06 7.74
C ASP A 93 -3.28 -1.54 7.25
N ALA A 94 -3.05 -0.23 7.36
CA ALA A 94 -1.78 0.38 6.96
C ALA A 94 -0.61 -0.14 7.82
N MET A 95 0.43 -0.62 7.16
CA MET A 95 1.65 -1.14 7.79
C MET A 95 2.91 -0.56 7.14
N PRO A 96 3.96 -0.23 7.92
CA PRO A 96 4.09 -0.48 9.37
C PRO A 96 3.17 0.39 10.24
N LYS A 97 2.66 -0.18 11.34
CA LYS A 97 1.64 0.48 12.17
C LYS A 97 2.18 1.78 12.76
N ASN A 98 1.39 2.86 12.64
CA ASN A 98 1.73 4.21 13.12
C ASN A 98 3.05 4.76 12.54
N ALA A 99 3.48 4.25 11.39
CA ALA A 99 4.67 4.72 10.69
C ALA A 99 4.31 5.16 9.26
N SER A 100 5.26 5.83 8.62
CA SER A 100 5.17 6.16 7.20
C SER A 100 5.17 4.91 6.34
N LYS A 101 4.52 5.00 5.18
CA LYS A 101 4.59 3.99 4.11
C LYS A 101 6.06 3.73 3.75
N LEU A 102 6.38 2.47 3.40
CA LEU A 102 7.69 2.13 2.84
C LEU A 102 8.01 3.00 1.61
N SER A 103 9.30 3.20 1.35
CA SER A 103 9.76 3.89 0.14
C SER A 103 9.34 3.13 -1.12
N ASP A 104 9.14 3.85 -2.22
CA ASP A 104 8.77 3.22 -3.48
C ASP A 104 9.83 2.23 -3.98
N ALA A 105 11.11 2.46 -3.67
CA ALA A 105 12.18 1.51 -4.00
C ALA A 105 12.03 0.18 -3.23
N ASN A 106 11.68 0.21 -1.94
CA ASN A 106 11.45 -1.00 -1.16
C ASN A 106 10.16 -1.71 -1.60
N LEU A 107 9.09 -0.96 -1.87
CA LEU A 107 7.86 -1.51 -2.40
C LEU A 107 8.05 -2.14 -3.77
N GLN A 108 8.85 -1.53 -4.66
CA GLN A 108 9.22 -2.10 -5.95
C GLN A 108 9.96 -3.41 -5.79
N LYS A 109 10.96 -3.48 -4.90
CA LYS A 109 11.68 -4.74 -4.63
C LYS A 109 10.73 -5.85 -4.18
N ILE A 110 9.85 -5.57 -3.23
CA ILE A 110 8.87 -6.55 -2.73
C ILE A 110 7.90 -6.96 -3.83
N TYR A 111 7.35 -6.00 -4.56
CA TYR A 111 6.42 -6.25 -5.66
C TYR A 111 7.08 -7.14 -6.73
N CYS A 112 8.28 -6.79 -7.18
CA CYS A 112 8.98 -7.55 -8.21
C CYS A 112 9.48 -8.90 -7.73
N TRP A 113 9.84 -9.05 -6.46
CA TRP A 113 10.10 -10.36 -5.88
C TRP A 113 8.89 -11.29 -5.99
N ILE A 114 7.67 -10.78 -5.69
CA ILE A 114 6.43 -11.54 -5.87
C ILE A 114 6.21 -11.88 -7.35
N GLN A 115 6.31 -10.90 -8.25
CA GLN A 115 6.08 -11.10 -9.68
C GLN A 115 7.06 -12.11 -10.30
N ASN A 116 8.30 -12.14 -9.81
CA ASN A 116 9.34 -13.06 -10.29
C ASN A 116 9.29 -14.45 -9.62
N GLY A 117 8.20 -14.81 -8.94
CA GLY A 117 8.01 -16.14 -8.34
C GLY A 117 8.68 -16.32 -6.98
N MET A 118 9.03 -15.23 -6.29
CA MET A 118 9.62 -15.21 -4.95
C MET A 118 10.91 -16.04 -4.84
N PRO A 119 11.95 -15.77 -5.66
CA PRO A 119 13.23 -16.47 -5.55
C PRO A 119 13.88 -16.23 -4.18
N GLN A 120 14.53 -17.24 -3.64
CA GLN A 120 15.18 -17.17 -2.32
C GLN A 120 16.55 -16.50 -2.37
#